data_AF-A0A8S3PXI2-F1
#
_entry.id   AF-A0A8S3PXI2-F1
#
_cell.length_a   1.000
_cell.length_b   1.000
_cell.length_c   1.000
_cell.angle_alpha   90.00
_cell.angle_beta   90.00
_cell.angle_gamma   90.00
#
_symmetry.space_group_name_H-M   'P 1'
#
loop_
_entity.id
_entity.type
_entity.pdbx_description
1 polymer ?
#
loop_
_entity_poly.entity_id
_entity_poly.type
_entity_poly.pdbx_seq_one_letter_code
_entity_poly.pdbx_strand_id
1 'polypeptide(L)'
;MATSTSFICSLCQEDDETNTAVTWCPECEVFLCSECQKHHGRSKMSKHHQVMSVHDYQNLPKSMLNIKNNCEDHDLRALEKQKTEAISRVHIMRRSINDHLDKLEESLLNDIRSEFTNLQDTIGNLKSEIDNKTDQIEEKRRDFSKMVQFSTDLQIYFGLHELEKVLKQEEQYIQDLKSADNLREKNMIFDCFDLESTVRGTTALGKL
;
A
#
# COMPACT_ATOMS: atom_id res chain seq x y z
N MET A 1 -6.58 -3.12 73.20
CA MET A 1 -6.98 -1.69 73.17
C MET A 1 -7.27 -1.35 71.72
N ALA A 2 -8.54 -1.27 71.34
CA ALA A 2 -8.94 -0.96 69.97
C ALA A 2 -8.76 0.54 69.74
N THR A 3 -7.79 0.92 68.90
CA THR A 3 -7.67 2.29 68.38
C THR A 3 -8.90 2.55 67.53
N SER A 4 -9.86 3.32 68.05
CA SER A 4 -11.03 3.77 67.30
C SER A 4 -10.55 4.79 66.27
N THR A 5 -10.23 4.35 65.06
CA THR A 5 -9.91 5.25 63.95
C THR A 5 -11.19 5.98 63.55
N SER A 6 -11.30 7.25 63.94
CA SER A 6 -12.40 8.12 63.51
C SER A 6 -12.14 8.57 62.07
N PHE A 7 -13.07 8.25 61.17
CA PHE A 7 -13.05 8.78 59.81
C PHE A 7 -13.61 10.20 59.80
N ILE A 8 -13.00 11.09 59.02
CA ILE A 8 -13.43 12.48 58.86
C ILE A 8 -14.32 12.56 57.61
N CYS A 9 -15.33 13.42 57.65
CA CYS A 9 -16.19 13.68 56.50
C CYS A 9 -15.38 14.36 55.39
N SER A 10 -15.35 13.74 54.21
CA SER A 10 -14.55 14.20 53.06
C SER A 10 -14.97 15.60 52.60
N LEU A 11 -16.27 15.92 52.61
CA LEU A 11 -16.78 17.22 52.17
C LEU A 11 -16.51 18.33 53.21
N CYS A 12 -16.73 18.07 54.49
CA CYS A 12 -16.41 19.03 55.56
C CYS A 12 -14.90 19.33 55.62
N GLN A 13 -14.05 18.35 55.32
CA GLN A 13 -12.61 18.54 55.29
C GLN A 13 -12.18 19.55 54.21
N GLU A 14 -12.90 19.64 53.08
CA GLU A 14 -12.63 20.65 52.04
C GLU A 14 -12.96 22.08 52.50
N ASP A 15 -13.89 22.21 53.46
CA ASP A 15 -14.31 23.48 54.08
C ASP A 15 -13.57 23.77 55.41
N ASP A 16 -12.43 23.12 55.66
CA ASP A 16 -11.63 23.19 56.91
C ASP A 16 -12.39 22.76 58.18
N GLU A 17 -13.50 22.03 58.04
CA GLU A 17 -14.28 21.47 59.14
C GLU A 17 -13.89 20.01 59.44
N THR A 18 -13.84 19.64 60.71
CA THR A 18 -13.38 18.30 61.17
C THR A 18 -14.52 17.39 61.62
N ASN A 19 -15.68 17.50 60.97
CA ASN A 19 -16.85 16.70 61.31
C ASN A 19 -16.57 15.20 61.12
N THR A 20 -16.94 14.39 62.13
CA THR A 20 -16.74 12.94 62.09
C THR A 20 -17.73 12.30 61.12
N ALA A 21 -17.24 11.43 60.24
CA ALA A 21 -18.06 10.68 59.32
C ALA A 21 -18.82 9.56 60.05
N VAL A 22 -20.09 9.39 59.68
CA VAL A 22 -20.96 8.34 60.20
C VAL A 22 -21.32 7.31 59.13
N THR A 23 -21.22 7.70 57.86
CA THR A 23 -21.52 6.83 56.72
C THR A 23 -20.44 6.91 55.63
N TRP A 24 -20.41 5.89 54.79
CA TRP A 24 -19.61 5.80 53.58
C TRP A 24 -20.49 5.45 52.39
N CYS A 25 -20.24 6.08 51.25
CA CYS A 25 -20.92 5.82 49.99
C CYS A 25 -19.94 5.10 49.05
N PRO A 26 -20.15 3.81 48.72
CA PRO A 26 -19.28 3.05 47.82
C PRO A 26 -19.25 3.59 46.39
N GLU A 27 -20.36 4.16 45.89
CA GLU A 27 -20.45 4.66 44.51
C GLU A 27 -19.69 5.97 44.31
N CYS A 28 -19.58 6.78 45.36
CA CYS A 28 -18.81 8.03 45.34
C CYS A 28 -17.45 7.90 46.02
N GLU A 29 -17.18 6.78 46.69
CA GLU A 29 -15.97 6.51 47.46
C GLU A 29 -15.66 7.58 48.52
N VAL A 30 -16.69 8.21 49.10
CA VAL A 30 -16.56 9.31 50.09
C VAL A 30 -17.14 8.95 51.46
N PHE A 31 -16.53 9.49 52.51
CA PHE A 31 -17.02 9.44 53.89
C PHE A 31 -17.84 10.69 54.21
N LEU A 32 -19.03 10.52 54.81
CA LEU A 32 -19.99 11.59 55.02
C LEU A 32 -20.41 11.68 56.50
N CYS A 33 -20.45 12.89 57.04
CA CYS A 33 -21.12 13.18 58.30
C CYS A 33 -22.65 13.10 58.11
N SER A 34 -23.40 13.18 59.21
CA SER A 34 -24.86 13.05 59.20
C SER A 34 -25.57 14.12 58.37
N GLU A 35 -24.98 15.30 58.23
CA GLU A 35 -25.52 16.40 57.42
C GLU A 35 -25.20 16.22 55.94
N CYS A 36 -23.92 16.00 55.61
CA CYS A 36 -23.49 15.73 54.25
C CYS A 36 -24.20 14.51 53.64
N GLN A 37 -24.47 13.46 54.43
CA GLN A 37 -25.26 12.31 53.99
C GLN A 37 -26.68 12.69 53.57
N LYS A 38 -27.36 13.58 54.32
CA LYS A 38 -28.73 14.02 53.98
C LYS A 38 -28.73 14.82 52.69
N HIS A 39 -27.74 15.69 52.49
CA HIS A 39 -27.60 16.46 51.25
C HIS A 39 -27.28 15.55 50.07
N HIS A 40 -26.38 14.58 50.27
CA HIS A 40 -26.03 13.56 49.28
C HIS A 40 -27.26 12.79 48.81
N GLY A 41 -28.06 12.24 49.72
CA GLY A 41 -29.28 11.49 49.36
C GLY A 41 -30.40 12.34 48.73
N ARG A 42 -30.30 13.68 48.78
CA ARG A 42 -31.24 14.60 48.13
C ARG A 42 -30.77 15.06 46.75
N SER A 43 -29.48 14.94 46.45
CA SER A 43 -28.92 15.33 45.16
C SER A 43 -29.42 14.41 44.05
N LYS A 44 -29.73 14.98 42.88
CA LYS A 44 -30.21 14.22 41.72
C LYS A 44 -29.22 13.12 41.30
N MET A 45 -27.93 13.36 41.49
CA MET A 45 -26.87 12.44 41.06
C MET A 45 -26.63 11.29 42.04
N SER A 46 -26.96 11.45 43.33
CA SER A 46 -26.67 10.46 44.37
C SER A 46 -27.87 10.01 45.19
N LYS A 47 -29.09 10.41 44.79
CA LYS A 47 -30.36 10.01 45.43
C LYS A 47 -30.55 8.50 45.56
N HIS A 48 -29.99 7.74 44.64
CA HIS A 48 -30.10 6.27 44.61
C HIS A 48 -28.85 5.55 45.09
N HIS A 49 -27.83 6.28 45.56
CA HIS A 49 -26.62 5.65 46.08
C HIS A 49 -26.93 4.96 47.41
N GLN A 50 -26.45 3.74 47.55
CA GLN A 50 -26.54 3.03 48.81
C GLN A 50 -25.49 3.61 49.76
N VAL A 51 -25.84 3.86 51.01
CA VAL A 51 -24.87 4.30 52.03
C VAL A 51 -24.82 3.26 53.14
N MET A 52 -23.63 3.02 53.66
CA MET A 52 -23.41 2.11 54.79
C MET A 52 -22.77 2.85 55.95
N SER A 53 -22.91 2.34 57.16
CA SER A 53 -22.28 2.98 58.32
C SER A 53 -20.76 2.80 58.26
N VAL A 54 -20.03 3.75 58.83
CA VAL A 54 -18.56 3.63 58.99
C VAL A 54 -18.20 2.38 59.80
N HIS A 55 -19.05 2.00 60.76
CA HIS A 55 -18.85 0.79 61.54
C HIS A 55 -18.94 -0.48 60.67
N ASP A 56 -19.95 -0.55 59.79
CA ASP A 56 -20.11 -1.68 58.86
C ASP A 56 -18.93 -1.73 57.88
N TYR A 57 -18.48 -0.56 57.40
CA TYR A 57 -17.30 -0.45 56.54
C TYR A 57 -16.03 -0.99 57.22
N GLN A 58 -15.78 -0.63 58.48
CA GLN A 58 -14.64 -1.14 59.27
C GLN A 58 -14.68 -2.66 59.47
N ASN A 59 -15.88 -3.25 59.47
CA ASN A 59 -16.11 -4.68 59.63
C ASN A 59 -16.14 -5.44 58.30
N LEU A 60 -16.04 -4.76 57.15
CA LEU A 60 -16.00 -5.43 55.86
C LEU A 60 -14.75 -6.33 55.76
N PRO A 61 -14.90 -7.57 55.26
CA PRO A 61 -13.76 -8.42 54.99
C PRO A 61 -12.79 -7.72 54.05
N LYS A 62 -11.50 -7.64 54.40
CA LYS A 62 -10.45 -7.04 53.54
C LYS A 62 -10.41 -7.66 52.13
N SER A 63 -10.88 -8.90 51.98
CA SER A 63 -11.04 -9.57 50.69
C SER A 63 -12.05 -8.87 49.76
N MET A 64 -13.07 -8.20 50.29
CA MET A 64 -14.08 -7.46 49.49
C MET A 64 -13.54 -6.13 48.96
N LEU A 65 -12.63 -5.48 49.69
CA LEU A 65 -11.97 -4.23 49.26
C LEU A 65 -10.99 -4.45 48.09
N ASN A 66 -10.49 -5.68 47.92
CA ASN A 66 -9.52 -6.03 46.86
C ASN A 66 -10.15 -6.56 45.56
N ILE A 67 -11.48 -6.74 45.50
CA ILE A 67 -12.15 -7.31 44.32
C ILE A 67 -12.06 -6.34 43.12
N LYS A 68 -12.25 -5.04 43.34
CA LYS A 68 -12.19 -4.01 42.30
C LYS A 68 -10.83 -3.98 41.58
N ASN A 69 -9.74 -3.97 42.34
CA ASN A 69 -8.37 -3.94 41.80
C ASN A 69 -8.04 -5.21 40.97
N ASN A 70 -8.56 -6.37 41.37
CA ASN A 70 -8.34 -7.62 40.64
C ASN A 70 -9.18 -7.72 39.36
N CYS A 71 -10.36 -7.11 39.33
CA CYS A 71 -11.20 -7.03 38.13
C CYS A 71 -10.59 -6.08 37.07
N GLU A 72 -10.03 -4.94 37.48
CA GLU A 72 -9.35 -4.01 36.57
C GLU A 72 -8.12 -4.65 35.90
N ASP A 73 -7.34 -5.45 36.64
CA ASP A 73 -6.20 -6.21 36.08
C ASP A 73 -6.66 -7.31 35.10
N HIS A 74 -7.83 -7.92 35.31
CA HIS A 74 -8.39 -8.91 34.38
C HIS A 74 -8.71 -8.28 33.01
N ASP A 75 -9.33 -7.10 33.00
CA ASP A 75 -9.71 -6.41 31.76
C ASP A 75 -8.47 -5.90 31.00
N LEU A 76 -7.46 -5.41 31.71
CA LEU A 76 -6.18 -5.02 31.10
C LEU A 76 -5.47 -6.22 30.45
N ARG A 77 -5.43 -7.38 31.11
CA ARG A 77 -4.83 -8.59 30.54
C ARG A 77 -5.60 -9.10 29.32
N ALA A 78 -6.93 -9.01 29.34
CA ALA A 78 -7.77 -9.38 28.21
C ALA A 78 -7.51 -8.45 27.00
N LEU A 79 -7.40 -7.14 27.24
CA LEU A 79 -7.05 -6.16 26.20
C LEU A 79 -5.64 -6.38 25.64
N GLU A 80 -4.65 -6.65 26.49
CA GLU A 80 -3.28 -6.91 26.02
C GLU A 80 -3.22 -8.21 25.19
N LYS A 81 -4.00 -9.23 25.56
CA LYS A 81 -4.16 -10.44 24.73
C LYS A 81 -4.77 -10.12 23.37
N GLN A 82 -5.85 -9.35 23.32
CA GLN A 82 -6.47 -8.96 22.04
C GLN A 82 -5.52 -8.13 21.18
N LYS A 83 -4.74 -7.23 21.78
CA LYS A 83 -3.71 -6.43 21.10
C LYS A 83 -2.62 -7.31 20.50
N THR A 84 -2.08 -8.27 21.27
CA THR A 84 -1.05 -9.18 20.77
C THR A 84 -1.58 -10.08 19.64
N GLU A 85 -2.82 -10.54 19.72
CA GLU A 85 -3.50 -11.27 18.64
C GLU A 85 -3.72 -10.41 17.39
N ALA A 86 -4.11 -9.13 17.55
CA ALA A 86 -4.25 -8.19 16.45
C ALA A 86 -2.89 -7.93 15.76
N ILE A 87 -1.83 -7.71 16.54
CA ILE A 87 -0.46 -7.53 16.04
C ILE A 87 0.00 -8.77 15.25
N SER A 88 -0.24 -9.97 15.78
CA SER A 88 0.11 -11.23 15.10
C SER A 88 -0.63 -11.36 13.77
N ARG A 89 -1.93 -11.04 13.71
CA ARG A 89 -2.72 -11.05 12.47
C ARG A 89 -2.17 -10.05 11.44
N VAL A 90 -1.82 -8.84 11.86
CA VAL A 90 -1.21 -7.83 10.98
C VAL A 90 0.13 -8.33 10.43
N HIS A 91 0.96 -8.98 11.24
CA HIS A 91 2.22 -9.55 10.78
C HIS A 91 2.03 -10.67 9.74
N ILE A 92 1.07 -11.56 9.95
CA ILE A 92 0.74 -12.63 8.99
C ILE A 92 0.27 -12.02 7.67
N MET A 93 -0.64 -11.03 7.74
CA MET A 93 -1.16 -10.35 6.56
C MET A 93 -0.05 -9.62 5.81
N ARG A 94 0.84 -8.92 6.51
CA ARG A 94 1.99 -8.23 5.89
C ARG A 94 2.91 -9.22 5.17
N ARG A 95 3.19 -10.38 5.77
CA ARG A 95 3.99 -11.43 5.11
C ARG A 95 3.29 -11.93 3.85
N SER A 96 1.99 -12.24 3.94
CA SER A 96 1.23 -12.69 2.77
C SER A 96 1.17 -11.65 1.65
N ILE A 97 1.05 -10.36 1.98
CA ILE A 97 1.07 -9.28 0.99
C ILE A 97 2.44 -9.24 0.30
N ASN A 98 3.52 -9.27 1.06
CA ASN A 98 4.87 -9.28 0.50
C ASN A 98 5.09 -10.50 -0.41
N ASP A 99 4.69 -11.71 0.03
CA ASP A 99 4.82 -12.92 -0.80
C ASP A 99 4.02 -12.81 -2.13
N HIS A 100 2.88 -12.11 -2.13
CA HIS A 100 2.14 -11.85 -3.36
C HIS A 100 2.80 -10.79 -4.23
N LEU A 101 3.38 -9.74 -3.64
CA LEU A 101 4.13 -8.72 -4.37
C LEU A 101 5.36 -9.32 -5.06
N ASP A 102 6.12 -10.17 -4.35
CA ASP A 102 7.30 -10.84 -4.89
C ASP A 102 6.93 -11.73 -6.08
N LYS A 103 5.81 -12.48 -5.98
CA LYS A 103 5.31 -13.31 -7.09
C LYS A 103 4.82 -12.49 -8.29
N LEU A 104 4.17 -11.35 -8.04
CA LEU A 104 3.72 -10.46 -9.10
C LEU A 104 4.93 -9.83 -9.81
N GLU A 105 5.94 -9.41 -9.06
CA GLU A 105 7.20 -8.91 -9.62
C GLU A 105 7.87 -9.96 -10.49
N GLU A 106 8.02 -11.19 -9.99
CA GLU A 106 8.62 -12.30 -10.74
C GLU A 106 7.83 -12.62 -12.03
N SER A 107 6.50 -12.66 -11.96
CA SER A 107 5.65 -12.88 -13.13
C SER A 107 5.85 -11.79 -14.18
N LEU A 108 5.79 -10.52 -13.78
CA LEU A 108 5.95 -9.39 -14.70
C LEU A 108 7.35 -9.36 -15.33
N LEU A 109 8.39 -9.67 -14.57
CA LEU A 109 9.76 -9.77 -15.10
C LEU A 109 9.89 -10.90 -16.11
N ASN A 110 9.25 -12.04 -15.87
CA ASN A 110 9.23 -13.15 -16.81
C ASN A 110 8.48 -12.81 -18.10
N ASP A 111 7.34 -12.14 -17.99
CA ASP A 111 6.56 -11.68 -19.15
C ASP A 111 7.39 -10.72 -20.01
N ILE A 112 7.97 -9.68 -19.40
CA ILE A 112 8.85 -8.71 -20.09
C ILE A 112 10.03 -9.43 -20.75
N ARG A 113 10.65 -10.38 -20.06
CA ARG A 113 11.79 -11.13 -20.61
C ARG A 113 11.37 -11.98 -21.81
N SER A 114 10.21 -12.61 -21.75
CA SER A 114 9.68 -13.42 -22.85
C SER A 114 9.35 -12.59 -24.09
N GLU A 115 8.74 -11.42 -23.90
CA GLU A 115 8.47 -10.47 -24.97
C GLU A 115 9.77 -9.93 -25.58
N PHE A 116 10.76 -9.62 -24.75
CA PHE A 116 12.07 -9.20 -25.23
C PHE A 116 12.76 -10.29 -26.08
N THR A 117 12.71 -11.56 -25.66
CA THR A 117 13.25 -12.65 -26.47
C THR A 117 12.50 -12.82 -27.79
N ASN A 118 11.17 -12.73 -27.79
CA ASN A 118 10.37 -12.81 -29.00
C ASN A 118 10.70 -11.67 -29.99
N LEU A 119 10.89 -10.46 -29.48
CA LEU A 119 11.31 -9.30 -30.28
C LEU A 119 12.72 -9.49 -30.84
N GLN A 120 13.66 -9.99 -30.03
CA GLN A 120 15.01 -10.30 -30.49
C GLN A 120 15.02 -11.33 -31.62
N ASP A 121 14.23 -12.40 -31.50
CA ASP A 121 14.10 -13.42 -32.54
C ASP A 121 13.49 -12.84 -33.82
N THR A 122 12.47 -11.99 -33.69
CA THR A 122 11.85 -11.28 -34.82
C THR A 122 12.86 -10.37 -35.52
N ILE A 123 13.65 -9.60 -34.77
CA ILE A 123 14.72 -8.76 -35.31
C ILE A 123 15.77 -9.61 -36.01
N GLY A 124 16.16 -10.75 -35.41
CA GLY A 124 17.10 -11.70 -36.01
C GLY A 124 16.61 -12.21 -37.37
N ASN A 125 15.35 -12.64 -37.45
CA ASN A 125 14.73 -13.11 -38.68
C ASN A 125 14.67 -12.02 -39.76
N LEU A 126 14.21 -10.81 -39.40
CA LEU A 126 14.16 -9.68 -40.33
C LEU A 126 15.56 -9.30 -40.83
N LYS A 127 16.57 -9.35 -39.96
CA LYS A 127 17.95 -9.09 -40.36
C LYS A 127 18.44 -10.11 -41.38
N SER A 128 18.19 -11.41 -41.16
CA SER A 128 18.55 -12.44 -42.14
C SER A 128 17.82 -12.27 -43.48
N GLU A 129 16.57 -11.82 -43.45
CA GLU A 129 15.83 -11.49 -44.67
C GLU A 129 16.46 -10.31 -45.43
N ILE A 130 16.85 -9.25 -44.72
CA ILE A 130 17.57 -8.10 -45.29
C ILE A 130 18.91 -8.54 -45.89
N ASP A 131 19.68 -9.37 -45.20
CA ASP A 131 20.97 -9.87 -45.67
C ASP A 131 20.77 -10.66 -46.98
N ASN A 132 19.80 -11.57 -47.03
CA ASN A 132 19.46 -12.33 -48.25
C ASN A 132 19.00 -11.43 -49.41
N LYS A 133 18.19 -10.40 -49.13
CA LYS A 133 17.79 -9.42 -50.16
C LYS A 133 18.96 -8.59 -50.66
N THR A 134 19.90 -8.26 -49.79
CA THR A 134 21.14 -7.55 -50.15
C THR A 134 21.98 -8.40 -51.10
N ASP A 135 22.16 -9.68 -50.81
CA ASP A 135 22.89 -10.62 -51.68
C ASP A 135 22.24 -10.74 -53.07
N GLN A 136 20.90 -10.84 -53.12
CA GLN A 136 20.15 -10.86 -54.38
C GLN A 136 20.35 -9.59 -55.20
N ILE A 137 20.35 -8.41 -54.55
CA ILE A 137 20.60 -7.13 -55.22
C ILE A 137 22.02 -7.10 -55.80
N GLU A 138 23.02 -7.57 -55.05
CA GLU A 138 24.41 -7.62 -55.53
C GLU A 138 24.59 -8.59 -56.71
N GLU A 139 23.91 -9.74 -56.69
CA GLU A 139 23.87 -10.65 -57.83
C GLU A 139 23.25 -9.98 -59.07
N LYS A 140 22.06 -9.40 -58.95
CA LYS A 140 21.39 -8.69 -60.06
C LYS A 140 22.24 -7.54 -60.59
N ARG A 141 22.93 -6.81 -59.71
CA ARG A 141 23.85 -5.74 -60.10
C ARG A 141 25.03 -6.26 -60.92
N ARG A 142 25.60 -7.41 -60.56
CA ARG A 142 26.67 -8.06 -61.33
C ARG A 142 26.18 -8.51 -62.70
N ASP A 143 25.00 -9.11 -62.78
CA ASP A 143 24.42 -9.56 -64.05
C ASP A 143 24.12 -8.38 -64.98
N PHE A 144 23.54 -7.31 -64.44
CA PHE A 144 23.29 -6.08 -65.20
C PHE A 144 24.60 -5.47 -65.70
N SER A 145 25.65 -5.42 -64.87
CA SER A 145 26.96 -4.93 -65.29
C SER A 145 27.54 -5.71 -66.46
N LYS A 146 27.38 -7.05 -66.49
CA LYS A 146 27.80 -7.88 -67.63
C LYS A 146 26.94 -7.59 -68.86
N MET A 147 25.62 -7.45 -68.69
CA MET A 147 24.71 -7.13 -69.79
C MET A 147 25.13 -5.82 -70.47
N VAL A 148 25.40 -4.77 -69.70
CA VAL A 148 25.88 -3.48 -70.22
C VAL A 148 27.21 -3.62 -70.97
N GLN A 149 28.13 -4.48 -70.52
CA GLN A 149 29.43 -4.66 -71.14
C GLN A 149 29.40 -5.39 -72.50
N PHE A 150 28.44 -6.30 -72.71
CA PHE A 150 28.46 -7.23 -73.84
C PHE A 150 27.22 -7.17 -74.76
N SER A 151 26.19 -6.40 -74.40
CA SER A 151 24.93 -6.38 -75.14
C SER A 151 24.82 -5.19 -76.10
N THR A 152 23.98 -5.34 -77.11
CA THR A 152 23.61 -4.22 -78.01
C THR A 152 22.73 -3.19 -77.29
N ASP A 153 22.73 -1.94 -77.75
CA ASP A 153 21.92 -0.86 -77.18
C ASP A 153 20.43 -1.22 -77.04
N LEU A 154 19.91 -2.00 -78.01
CA LEU A 154 18.52 -2.46 -77.99
C LEU A 154 18.26 -3.46 -76.85
N GLN A 155 19.20 -4.37 -76.58
CA GLN A 155 19.10 -5.31 -75.45
C GLN A 155 19.24 -4.60 -74.11
N ILE A 156 20.08 -3.56 -74.03
CA ILE A 156 20.21 -2.71 -72.84
C ILE A 156 18.89 -1.96 -72.58
N TYR A 157 18.25 -1.41 -73.62
CA TYR A 157 16.96 -0.73 -73.51
C TYR A 157 15.85 -1.64 -72.96
N PHE A 158 15.70 -2.86 -73.49
CA PHE A 158 14.72 -3.81 -72.98
C PHE A 158 15.01 -4.23 -71.53
N GLY A 159 16.27 -4.44 -71.18
CA GLY A 159 16.66 -4.77 -69.80
C GLY A 159 16.39 -3.64 -68.81
N LEU A 160 16.64 -2.38 -69.20
CA LEU A 160 16.31 -1.20 -68.39
C LEU A 160 14.80 -1.04 -68.19
N HIS A 161 14.00 -1.26 -69.23
CA HIS A 161 12.55 -1.13 -69.14
C HIS A 161 11.93 -2.20 -68.22
N GLU A 162 12.45 -3.43 -68.23
CA GLU A 162 11.97 -4.47 -67.30
C GLU A 162 12.38 -4.16 -65.85
N LEU A 163 13.58 -3.62 -65.63
CA LEU A 163 14.01 -3.14 -64.31
C LEU A 163 13.13 -2.02 -63.77
N GLU A 164 12.74 -1.05 -64.62
CA GLU A 164 11.85 0.04 -64.23
C GLU A 164 10.49 -0.49 -63.75
N LYS A 165 9.96 -1.53 -64.40
CA LYS A 165 8.71 -2.18 -64.01
C LYS A 165 8.81 -2.85 -62.64
N VAL A 166 9.91 -3.57 -62.37
CA VAL A 166 10.15 -4.19 -61.06
C VAL A 166 10.30 -3.11 -59.98
N LEU A 167 11.05 -2.04 -60.24
CA LEU A 167 11.23 -0.94 -59.28
C LEU A 167 9.89 -0.28 -58.90
N LYS A 168 8.98 -0.07 -59.86
CA LYS A 168 7.65 0.47 -59.58
C LYS A 168 6.81 -0.45 -58.69
N GLN A 169 6.93 -1.76 -58.86
CA GLN A 169 6.22 -2.73 -58.02
C GLN A 169 6.75 -2.73 -56.58
N GLU A 170 8.07 -2.70 -56.41
CA GLU A 170 8.71 -2.65 -55.09
C GLU A 170 8.46 -1.30 -54.39
N GLU A 171 8.45 -0.19 -55.12
CA GLU A 171 8.11 1.12 -54.57
C GLU A 171 6.67 1.15 -54.03
N GLN A 172 5.72 0.55 -54.77
CA GLN A 172 4.35 0.40 -54.30
C GLN A 172 4.28 -0.46 -53.03
N TYR A 173 5.01 -1.58 -52.98
CA TYR A 173 5.08 -2.43 -51.78
C TYR A 173 5.62 -1.67 -50.56
N ILE A 174 6.67 -0.85 -50.74
CA ILE A 174 7.20 0.00 -49.66
C ILE A 174 6.18 1.06 -49.20
N GLN A 175 5.42 1.64 -50.12
CA GLN A 175 4.36 2.59 -49.77
C GLN A 175 3.23 1.91 -49.00
N ASP A 176 2.85 0.69 -49.40
CA ASP A 176 1.84 -0.10 -48.71
C ASP A 176 2.28 -0.42 -47.27
N LEU A 177 3.56 -0.82 -47.08
CA LEU A 177 4.15 -1.01 -45.75
C LEU A 177 4.16 0.25 -44.89
N LYS A 178 4.39 1.43 -45.47
CA LYS A 178 4.34 2.72 -44.76
C LYS A 178 2.91 3.12 -44.37
N SER A 179 1.93 2.76 -45.20
CA SER A 179 0.51 3.05 -44.97
C SER A 179 -0.15 2.07 -44.01
N ALA A 180 0.43 0.88 -43.83
CA ALA A 180 0.00 -0.08 -42.82
C ALA A 180 0.37 0.45 -41.42
N ASP A 181 -0.59 1.09 -40.75
CA ASP A 181 -0.57 1.66 -39.39
C ASP A 181 -0.08 0.71 -38.25
N ASN A 182 0.37 -0.51 -38.57
CA ASN A 182 0.79 -1.55 -37.63
C ASN A 182 2.05 -1.20 -36.80
N LEU A 183 2.79 -0.15 -37.17
CA LEU A 183 3.91 0.38 -36.38
C LEU A 183 3.46 1.38 -35.31
N ARG A 184 2.25 1.95 -35.41
CA ARG A 184 1.78 3.00 -34.50
C ARG A 184 1.18 2.43 -33.21
N GLU A 185 0.48 1.30 -33.31
CA GLU A 185 -0.11 0.61 -32.13
C GLU A 185 0.95 0.07 -31.16
N LYS A 186 2.13 -0.37 -31.65
CA LYS A 186 3.23 -0.86 -30.79
C LYS A 186 4.05 0.26 -30.13
N ASN A 187 4.00 1.49 -30.66
CA ASN A 187 4.69 2.64 -30.07
C ASN A 187 3.94 3.27 -28.88
N MET A 188 2.65 2.95 -28.68
CA MET A 188 1.91 3.43 -27.50
C MET A 188 2.42 2.87 -26.16
N ILE A 189 3.21 1.78 -26.18
CA ILE A 189 3.82 1.22 -24.96
C ILE A 189 5.01 2.09 -24.48
N PHE A 190 5.70 2.79 -25.39
CA PHE A 190 6.84 3.64 -25.03
C PHE A 190 6.45 5.05 -24.57
N ASP A 191 5.33 5.60 -25.06
CA ASP A 191 4.87 6.95 -24.68
C ASP A 191 4.41 7.04 -23.20
N CYS A 192 4.18 5.91 -22.52
CA CYS A 192 3.90 5.89 -21.08
C CYS A 192 5.15 6.06 -20.21
N PHE A 193 6.36 5.78 -20.72
CA PHE A 193 7.59 5.82 -19.91
C PHE A 193 8.19 7.23 -19.76
N ASP A 194 7.81 8.19 -20.62
CA ASP A 194 8.35 9.56 -20.58
C ASP A 194 7.66 10.48 -19.55
N LEU A 195 6.56 10.05 -18.92
CA LEU A 195 5.87 10.86 -17.89
C LEU A 195 6.53 10.79 -16.50
N GLU A 196 7.40 9.80 -16.22
CA GLU A 196 8.09 9.71 -14.92
C GLU A 196 9.37 10.56 -14.82
N SER A 197 9.92 11.02 -15.95
CA SER A 197 11.12 11.89 -15.95
C SER A 197 10.81 13.34 -15.57
N THR A 198 9.54 13.76 -15.61
CA THR A 198 9.12 15.14 -15.29
C THR A 198 8.80 15.35 -13.80
N VAL A 199 8.64 14.29 -12.99
CA VAL A 199 8.24 14.43 -11.57
C VAL A 199 9.43 14.44 -10.59
N ARG A 200 10.66 14.15 -11.02
CA ARG A 200 11.87 14.19 -10.14
C ARG A 200 12.71 15.48 -10.25
N GLY A 201 12.14 16.57 -10.76
CA GLY A 201 12.85 17.84 -10.97
C GLY A 201 12.59 18.95 -9.93
N THR A 202 11.67 18.76 -8.96
CA THR A 202 11.20 19.87 -8.11
C THR A 202 11.19 19.52 -6.62
N THR A 203 12.33 19.12 -6.05
CA THR A 203 12.57 19.24 -4.60
C THR A 203 14.04 19.50 -4.31
N ALA A 204 14.53 20.65 -4.77
CA ALA A 204 15.76 21.25 -4.25
C ALA A 204 15.69 22.76 -4.40
N LEU A 205 15.15 23.46 -3.38
CA LEU A 205 15.57 24.80 -2.93
C LEU A 205 14.60 25.31 -1.87
N GLY A 206 15.07 25.36 -0.62
CA GLY A 206 14.32 25.89 0.51
C GLY A 206 15.13 25.83 1.79
N LYS A 207 16.39 26.29 1.75
CA LYS A 207 17.10 26.72 2.96
C LYS A 207 16.56 28.10 3.34
N LEU A 208 16.02 28.21 4.54
CA LEU A 208 16.26 29.28 5.52
C LEU A 208 15.93 28.74 6.90
#